data_AF-A0A016W578-F1
#
_entry.id   AF-A0A016W578-F1
#
_cell.length_a   1.000
_cell.length_b   1.000
_cell.length_c   1.000
_cell.angle_alpha   90.00
_cell.angle_beta   90.00
_cell.angle_gamma   90.00
#
_symmetry.space_group_name_H-M   'P 1'
#
loop_
_entity.id
_entity.type
_entity.pdbx_description
1 polymer ?
#
loop_
_entity_poly.entity_id
_entity_poly.type
_entity_poly.pdbx_seq_one_letter_code
_entity_poly.pdbx_strand_id
1 'polypeptide(L)'
;MNLGTYKLRTLNSEVVLSFLFDELRNIKIDVVAVCETRRKKEMSVKWSDGSEVMLGAAKNGVGGVGFIVLPSITSRIISMEIMESTDLRY
;
A
#
# COMPACT_ATOMS: atom_id res chain seq x y z
N MET A 1 13.08 -9.30 -8.05
CA MET A 1 12.18 -8.48 -7.21
C MET A 1 12.00 -7.16 -7.92
N ASN A 2 10.79 -6.89 -8.38
CA ASN A 2 10.41 -5.67 -9.07
C ASN A 2 9.63 -4.79 -8.09
N LEU A 3 10.16 -3.61 -7.82
CA LEU A 3 9.54 -2.60 -6.97
C LEU A 3 9.13 -1.42 -7.86
N GLY A 4 7.93 -0.92 -7.65
CA GLY A 4 7.45 0.31 -8.29
C GLY A 4 6.73 1.21 -7.30
N THR A 5 6.55 2.46 -7.71
CA THR A 5 5.78 3.45 -6.96
C THR A 5 4.55 3.85 -7.77
N TYR A 6 3.39 3.95 -7.12
CA TYR A 6 2.17 4.44 -7.76
C TYR A 6 1.53 5.55 -6.93
N LYS A 7 1.45 6.74 -7.52
CA LYS A 7 0.72 7.87 -6.94
C LYS A 7 -0.76 7.71 -7.26
N LEU A 8 -1.56 7.40 -6.24
CA LEU A 8 -2.99 7.23 -6.39
C LEU A 8 -3.70 8.58 -6.32
N ARG A 9 -4.94 8.62 -6.80
CA ARG A 9 -5.83 9.76 -6.52
C ARG A 9 -6.50 9.59 -5.15
N THR A 10 -6.87 8.35 -4.82
CA THR A 10 -7.48 7.92 -3.55
C THR A 10 -7.41 6.40 -3.45
N LEU A 11 -7.26 5.87 -2.23
CA LEU A 11 -7.35 4.45 -1.87
C LEU A 11 -8.10 4.29 -0.54
N ASN A 12 -9.17 5.05 -0.39
CA ASN A 12 -9.91 5.21 0.87
C ASN A 12 -10.95 4.10 1.12
N SER A 13 -11.18 3.19 0.16
CA SER A 13 -12.14 2.10 0.27
C SER A 13 -11.57 0.79 -0.28
N GLU A 14 -12.13 -0.33 0.17
CA GLU A 14 -11.77 -1.67 -0.32
C GLU A 14 -12.16 -1.87 -1.79
N VAL A 15 -13.22 -1.23 -2.27
CA VAL A 15 -13.62 -1.28 -3.68
C VAL A 15 -12.52 -0.72 -4.58
N VAL A 16 -11.93 0.42 -4.22
CA VAL A 16 -10.82 1.02 -4.99
C VAL A 16 -9.57 0.15 -4.90
N LEU A 17 -9.35 -0.49 -3.76
CA LEU A 17 -8.25 -1.44 -3.58
C LEU A 17 -8.41 -2.68 -4.48
N SER A 18 -9.62 -3.23 -4.62
CA SER A 18 -9.91 -4.33 -5.55
C SER A 18 -9.59 -3.94 -7.00
N PHE A 19 -10.01 -2.76 -7.45
CA PHE A 19 -9.70 -2.28 -8.79
C PHE A 19 -8.19 -2.14 -9.02
N LEU A 20 -7.46 -1.63 -8.02
CA LEU A 20 -6.00 -1.55 -8.08
C LEU A 20 -5.38 -2.95 -8.24
N PHE A 21 -5.86 -3.96 -7.53
CA PHE A 21 -5.38 -5.33 -7.72
C PHE A 21 -5.60 -5.85 -9.13
N ASP A 22 -6.73 -5.54 -9.76
CA ASP A 22 -7.00 -5.91 -11.14
C ASP A 22 -6.04 -5.24 -12.13
N GLU A 23 -5.65 -3.98 -11.89
CA GLU A 23 -4.60 -3.31 -12.66
C GLU A 23 -3.23 -3.96 -12.45
N LEU A 24 -2.84 -4.21 -11.19
CA LEU A 24 -1.53 -4.74 -10.83
C LEU A 24 -1.28 -6.16 -11.36
N ARG A 25 -2.33 -6.98 -11.52
CA ARG A 25 -2.24 -8.34 -12.10
C ARG A 25 -1.65 -8.37 -13.50
N ASN A 26 -1.76 -7.27 -14.25
CA ASN A 26 -1.28 -7.17 -15.62
C ASN A 26 0.13 -6.57 -15.72
N ILE A 27 0.74 -6.21 -14.59
CA ILE A 27 2.05 -5.55 -14.52
C ILE A 27 3.04 -6.50 -13.87
N LYS A 28 4.24 -6.62 -14.44
CA LYS A 28 5.31 -7.44 -13.87
C LYS A 28 5.97 -6.76 -12.67
N ILE A 29 5.25 -6.70 -11.55
CA ILE A 29 5.69 -6.07 -10.29
C ILE A 29 5.56 -7.06 -9.14
N ASP A 30 6.43 -6.96 -8.13
CA ASP A 30 6.36 -7.78 -6.92
C ASP A 30 5.89 -6.96 -5.71
N VAL A 31 6.29 -5.69 -5.66
CA VAL A 31 5.90 -4.74 -4.60
C VAL A 31 5.53 -3.40 -5.21
N VAL A 32 4.45 -2.80 -4.73
CA VAL A 32 4.02 -1.45 -5.10
C VAL A 32 4.00 -0.59 -3.85
N ALA A 33 4.84 0.44 -3.81
CA ALA A 33 4.70 1.52 -2.85
C ALA A 33 3.65 2.51 -3.36
N VAL A 34 2.65 2.82 -2.55
CA VAL A 34 1.57 3.75 -2.91
C VAL A 34 1.63 5.02 -2.08
N CYS A 35 1.26 6.14 -2.67
CA CYS A 35 1.09 7.42 -1.97
C CYS A 35 -0.24 8.08 -2.34
N GLU A 36 -0.66 9.07 -1.54
CA GLU A 36 -1.96 9.74 -1.65
C GLU A 36 -3.14 8.76 -1.46
N THR A 37 -3.01 7.82 -0.53
CA THR A 37 -4.07 6.84 -0.23
C THR A 37 -5.33 7.50 0.35
N ARG A 38 -5.19 8.67 1.01
CA ARG A 38 -6.27 9.43 1.65
C ARG A 38 -7.11 8.60 2.64
N ARG A 39 -6.53 7.54 3.19
CA ARG A 39 -7.23 6.60 4.06
C ARG A 39 -7.34 7.17 5.47
N LYS A 40 -8.53 7.14 6.08
CA LYS A 40 -8.73 7.75 7.42
C LYS A 40 -8.06 6.98 8.56
N LYS A 41 -7.81 5.69 8.36
CA LYS A 41 -7.21 4.79 9.32
C LYS A 41 -6.18 3.93 8.63
N GLU A 42 -5.19 3.50 9.40
CA GLU A 42 -4.22 2.51 8.96
C GLU A 42 -4.93 1.19 8.62
N MET A 43 -4.30 0.40 7.76
CA MET A 43 -4.77 -0.90 7.33
C MET A 43 -3.57 -1.83 7.22
N SER A 44 -3.69 -3.02 7.80
CA SER A 44 -2.78 -4.13 7.56
C SER A 44 -3.63 -5.38 7.34
N VAL A 45 -3.58 -5.96 6.14
CA VAL A 45 -4.46 -7.08 5.76
C VAL A 45 -3.79 -8.00 4.74
N LYS A 46 -4.05 -9.30 4.87
CA LYS A 46 -3.79 -10.26 3.78
C LYS A 46 -5.01 -10.32 2.87
N TRP A 47 -4.80 -10.05 1.59
CA TRP A 47 -5.84 -10.07 0.58
C TRP A 47 -6.21 -11.50 0.18
N SER A 48 -7.35 -11.67 -0.49
CA SER A 48 -7.87 -12.99 -0.85
C SER A 48 -6.99 -13.77 -1.84
N ASP A 49 -6.14 -13.09 -2.62
CA ASP A 49 -5.19 -13.71 -3.54
C ASP A 49 -3.81 -13.98 -2.92
N GLY A 50 -3.65 -13.74 -1.60
CA GLY A 50 -2.38 -13.92 -0.89
C GLY A 50 -1.44 -12.72 -0.95
N SER A 51 -1.89 -11.59 -1.52
CA SER A 51 -1.18 -10.32 -1.42
C SER A 51 -1.20 -9.82 0.03
N GLU A 52 -0.19 -9.06 0.44
CA GLU A 52 -0.21 -8.37 1.73
C GLU A 52 -0.24 -6.86 1.52
N VAL A 53 -1.12 -6.18 2.26
CA VAL A 53 -1.39 -4.75 2.12
C VAL A 53 -1.13 -4.08 3.46
N MET A 54 -0.32 -3.03 3.44
CA MET A 54 -0.12 -2.15 4.59
C MET A 54 -0.25 -0.69 4.16
N LEU A 55 -1.23 0.03 4.68
CA LEU A 55 -1.52 1.43 4.35
C LEU A 55 -1.54 2.27 5.63
N GLY A 56 -0.86 3.41 5.60
CA GLY A 56 -0.86 4.42 6.64
C GLY A 56 -2.11 5.29 6.59
N ALA A 57 -2.45 5.90 7.73
CA ALA A 57 -3.51 6.88 7.81
C ALA A 57 -3.07 8.23 7.21
N ALA A 58 -3.92 8.81 6.38
CA ALA A 58 -3.76 10.17 5.91
C ALA A 58 -4.09 11.18 7.02
N LYS A 59 -3.21 12.16 7.22
CA LYS A 59 -3.45 13.26 8.15
C LYS A 59 -4.37 14.28 7.48
N ASN A 60 -5.50 14.60 8.12
CA ASN A 60 -6.51 15.55 7.61
C ASN A 60 -7.01 15.22 6.19
N GLY A 61 -7.05 13.94 5.80
CA GLY A 61 -7.54 13.51 4.49
C GLY A 61 -6.59 13.80 3.32
N VAL A 62 -5.33 14.19 3.60
CA VAL A 62 -4.28 14.45 2.61
C VAL A 62 -3.11 13.49 2.83
N GLY A 63 -2.51 13.01 1.74
CA GLY A 63 -1.38 12.08 1.80
C GLY A 63 -1.80 10.66 2.16
N GLY A 64 -1.04 10.05 3.07
CA GLY A 64 -1.07 8.61 3.34
C GLY A 64 -0.21 7.84 2.35
N VAL A 65 0.55 6.89 2.87
CA VAL A 65 1.48 6.04 2.12
C VAL A 65 1.23 4.58 2.45
N GLY A 66 1.82 3.65 1.70
CA GLY A 66 1.74 2.24 2.02
C GLY A 66 2.43 1.35 1.01
N PHE A 67 2.31 0.05 1.22
CA PHE A 67 2.87 -0.99 0.38
C PHE A 67 1.81 -2.05 0.07
N ILE A 68 1.88 -2.57 -1.16
CA ILE A 68 1.16 -3.76 -1.59
C ILE A 68 2.22 -4.75 -2.06
N VAL A 69 2.32 -5.88 -1.39
CA VAL A 69 3.19 -7.00 -1.78
C VAL A 69 2.34 -8.04 -2.48
N LEU A 70 2.67 -8.35 -3.73
CA LEU A 70 1.96 -9.35 -4.51
C LEU A 70 2.38 -10.78 -4.14
N PRO A 71 1.54 -11.79 -4.43
CA PRO A 71 1.71 -13.16 -3.94
C PRO A 71 3.04 -13.80 -4.39
N SER A 72 3.65 -13.30 -5.46
CA SER A 72 4.92 -13.78 -6.01
C SER A 72 6.07 -13.76 -4.99
N ILE A 73 6.03 -12.84 -4.01
CA ILE A 73 7.10 -12.72 -3.01
C ILE A 73 6.63 -12.66 -1.57
N THR A 74 5.32 -12.70 -1.30
CA THR A 74 4.76 -12.58 0.06
C THR A 74 5.46 -13.50 1.08
N SER A 75 5.71 -14.76 0.72
CA SER A 75 6.37 -15.75 1.59
C SER A 75 7.83 -15.43 1.93
N ARG A 76 8.44 -14.47 1.24
CA ARG A 76 9.82 -14.02 1.44
C ARG A 76 9.89 -12.75 2.30
N ILE A 77 8.75 -12.14 2.63
CA ILE A 77 8.69 -10.95 3.47
C ILE A 77 8.80 -11.35 4.94
N ILE A 78 9.79 -10.80 5.63
CA ILE A 78 10.00 -11.01 7.07
C ILE A 78 9.28 -9.93 7.88
N SER A 79 9.29 -8.69 7.40
CA SER A 79 8.63 -7.55 8.04
C SER A 79 8.29 -6.47 7.02
N MET A 80 7.27 -5.67 7.34
CA MET A 80 6.94 -4.44 6.64
C MET A 80 6.59 -3.38 7.68
N GLU A 81 7.15 -2.18 7.54
CA GLU A 81 6.89 -1.05 8.44
C GLU A 81 6.77 0.25 7.64
N ILE A 82 5.79 1.09 8.00
CA ILE A 82 5.68 2.46 7.48
C ILE A 82 6.41 3.37 8.44
N MET A 83 7.52 3.97 7.99
CA MET A 83 8.23 4.99 8.75
C MET A 83 7.79 6.37 8.29
N GLU A 84 7.00 7.06 9.11
CA GLU A 84 6.71 8.49 8.90
C GLU A 84 7.66 9.34 9.76
N SER A 85 8.31 10.33 9.15
CA SER A 85 9.07 11.35 9.89
C SER A 85 8.11 12.30 10.60
N THR A 86 7.50 11.88 11.71
CA THR A 86 6.69 12.76 12.57
C THR A 86 7.53 13.37 13.69
N ASP A 87 8.84 13.11 13.72
CA ASP A 87 9.73 13.49 14.83
C ASP A 87 10.68 14.67 14.53
N LEU A 88 10.27 15.57 13.63
CA LEU A 88 10.86 16.92 13.60
C LEU A 88 10.07 17.81 14.57
N ARG A 89 10.30 17.61 15.87
CA ARG A 89 9.97 18.62 16.88
C ARG A 89 10.98 19.75 16.72
N TYR A 90 10.56 20.84 16.09
CA TYR A 90 11.24 22.13 16.18
C TYR A 90 11.00 22.74 17.56
#